data_AF-A0A1S3PAW8-F1
#
_entry.id   AF-A0A1S3PAW8-F1
#
_cell.length_a   1.000
_cell.length_b   1.000
_cell.length_c   1.000
_cell.angle_alpha   90.00
_cell.angle_beta   90.00
_cell.angle_gamma   90.00
#
_symmetry.space_group_name_H-M   'P 1'
#
loop_
_entity.id
_entity.type
_entity.pdbx_description
1 polymer ?
#
loop_
_entity_poly.entity_id
_entity_poly.type
_entity_poly.pdbx_seq_one_letter_code
_entity_poly.pdbx_strand_id
1 'polypeptide(L)'
;MVNILVAHMIDNHGHRPTKAIREDYARGIVMLFPSLKNPYSKKGYEHFYDAASSTGYISWRLKTVQRKIRRGSALPPNSPIDFSPGGPNFQRTVNVVRQLDGDACQEAMSLLNHTTDNSLIFQKMRETFQHRQKLVNDPGRSVDILSSFPRFLDTKGLVDQNFTLLFDGDTSSRLLQKWDLFFKPNVIKEAKRLTSTPELRHLVQSAESPPGSDLDEPTTYDQEMASLLLLLHLLPPPPGGLKSPKISACDAVERLVVFHKVIILLT
;
A
#
# COMPACT_ATOMS: atom_id res chain seq x y z
N MET A 1 -26.18 -16.16 13.59
CA MET A 1 -26.81 -15.56 14.79
C MET A 1 -26.49 -14.07 14.97
N VAL A 2 -25.27 -13.67 15.38
CA VAL A 2 -24.91 -12.26 15.70
C VAL A 2 -25.26 -11.27 14.58
N ASN A 3 -25.07 -11.63 13.31
CA ASN A 3 -25.41 -10.76 12.18
C ASN A 3 -26.89 -10.40 12.11
N ILE A 4 -27.79 -11.37 12.37
CA ILE A 4 -29.25 -11.18 12.34
C ILE A 4 -29.67 -10.29 13.50
N LEU A 5 -29.13 -10.55 14.69
CA LEU A 5 -29.41 -9.76 15.89
C LEU A 5 -28.94 -8.32 15.78
N VAL A 6 -27.77 -8.09 15.15
CA VAL A 6 -27.29 -6.72 14.91
C VAL A 6 -28.13 -5.99 13.86
N ALA A 7 -28.65 -6.68 12.84
CA ALA A 7 -29.59 -6.08 11.89
C ALA A 7 -30.87 -5.65 12.61
N HIS A 8 -31.52 -6.56 13.34
CA HIS A 8 -32.69 -6.27 14.17
C HIS A 8 -32.45 -5.14 15.19
N MET A 9 -31.26 -5.11 15.81
CA MET A 9 -30.86 -4.05 16.73
C MET A 9 -30.77 -2.68 16.04
N ILE A 10 -30.25 -2.63 14.81
CA ILE A 10 -30.17 -1.40 14.02
C ILE A 10 -31.56 -0.94 13.59
N ASP A 11 -32.42 -1.86 13.17
CA ASP A 11 -33.77 -1.54 12.70
C ASP A 11 -34.63 -0.94 13.82
N ASN A 12 -34.49 -1.45 15.06
CA ASN A 12 -35.29 -0.98 16.21
C ASN A 12 -34.67 0.15 17.02
N HIS A 13 -33.33 0.26 17.04
CA HIS A 13 -32.62 1.20 17.92
C HIS A 13 -31.65 2.13 17.18
N GLY A 14 -31.70 2.13 15.85
CA GLY A 14 -30.87 2.93 14.97
C GLY A 14 -29.41 2.47 14.91
N HIS A 15 -28.61 3.18 14.12
CA HIS A 15 -27.21 2.80 13.87
C HIS A 15 -26.28 2.92 15.08
N ARG A 16 -26.68 3.60 16.16
CA ARG A 16 -25.88 3.79 17.38
C ARG A 16 -26.65 3.33 18.62
N PRO A 17 -26.93 2.03 18.77
CA PRO A 17 -27.62 1.50 19.94
C PRO A 17 -26.80 1.77 21.20
N THR A 18 -27.47 2.10 22.31
CA THR A 18 -26.83 2.43 23.60
C THR A 18 -26.13 1.21 24.20
N LYS A 19 -25.26 1.44 25.20
CA LYS A 19 -24.55 0.34 25.88
C LYS A 19 -25.52 -0.65 26.53
N ALA A 20 -26.61 -0.16 27.13
CA ALA A 20 -27.65 -0.98 27.76
C ALA A 20 -28.29 -1.93 26.75
N ILE A 21 -28.69 -1.41 25.57
CA ILE A 21 -29.30 -2.21 24.51
C ILE A 21 -28.36 -3.31 24.01
N ARG A 22 -27.06 -3.00 23.83
CA ARG A 22 -26.08 -4.00 23.41
C ARG A 22 -25.90 -5.10 24.46
N GLU A 23 -25.97 -4.74 25.73
CA GLU A 23 -25.84 -5.66 26.86
C GLU A 23 -27.10 -6.54 27.00
N ASP A 24 -28.29 -6.00 26.77
CA ASP A 24 -29.55 -6.75 26.77
C ASP A 24 -29.58 -7.81 25.67
N TYR A 25 -29.10 -7.49 24.47
CA TYR A 25 -28.99 -8.47 23.39
C TYR A 25 -27.96 -9.56 23.72
N ALA A 26 -26.82 -9.23 24.34
CA ALA A 26 -25.84 -10.22 24.76
C ALA A 26 -26.39 -11.14 25.86
N ARG A 27 -27.11 -10.58 26.83
CA ARG A 27 -27.85 -11.35 27.85
C ARG A 27 -28.89 -12.28 27.23
N GLY A 28 -29.70 -11.75 26.31
CA GLY A 28 -30.74 -12.52 25.63
C GLY A 28 -30.21 -13.73 24.88
N ILE A 29 -29.03 -13.61 24.24
CA ILE A 29 -28.37 -14.74 23.56
C ILE A 29 -28.11 -15.89 24.52
N VAL A 30 -27.44 -15.63 25.65
CA VAL A 30 -27.08 -16.70 26.60
C VAL A 30 -28.28 -17.20 27.42
N MET A 31 -29.34 -16.40 27.52
CA MET A 31 -30.60 -16.80 28.16
C MET A 31 -31.39 -17.77 27.27
N LEU A 32 -31.47 -17.49 25.97
CA LEU A 32 -32.16 -18.34 25.00
C LEU A 32 -31.33 -19.56 24.57
N PHE A 33 -30.00 -19.43 24.59
CA PHE A 33 -29.05 -20.48 24.23
C PHE A 33 -28.00 -20.66 25.34
N PRO A 34 -28.35 -21.35 26.45
CA PRO A 34 -27.45 -21.52 27.59
C PRO A 34 -26.10 -22.14 27.25
N SER A 35 -26.04 -23.01 26.24
CA SER A 35 -24.79 -23.63 25.76
C SER A 35 -23.78 -22.63 25.17
N LEU A 36 -24.22 -21.42 24.82
CA LEU A 36 -23.33 -20.35 24.34
C LEU A 36 -22.79 -19.48 25.49
N LYS A 37 -23.17 -19.75 26.74
CA LYS A 37 -22.64 -19.04 27.90
C LYS A 37 -21.19 -19.42 28.13
N ASN A 38 -20.30 -18.43 28.26
CA ASN A 38 -18.90 -18.68 28.59
C ASN A 38 -18.77 -19.03 30.09
N PRO A 39 -18.29 -20.22 30.47
CA PRO A 39 -18.16 -20.63 31.86
C PRO A 39 -17.03 -19.88 32.60
N TYR A 40 -16.10 -19.26 31.86
CA TYR A 40 -14.95 -18.55 32.41
C TYR A 40 -15.16 -17.03 32.56
N SER A 41 -16.31 -16.50 32.14
CA SER A 41 -16.63 -15.07 32.29
C SER A 41 -17.67 -14.83 33.37
N LYS A 42 -17.58 -13.69 34.05
CA LYS A 42 -18.35 -13.38 35.27
C LYS A 42 -19.86 -13.51 35.07
N LYS A 43 -20.38 -13.04 33.94
CA LYS A 43 -21.80 -13.03 33.58
C LYS A 43 -22.12 -14.00 32.44
N GLY A 44 -21.11 -14.57 31.79
CA GLY A 44 -21.21 -15.55 30.73
C GLY A 44 -21.50 -15.02 29.33
N TYR A 45 -21.83 -13.73 29.16
CA TYR A 45 -22.17 -13.13 27.85
C TYR A 45 -21.14 -12.11 27.34
N GLU A 46 -20.08 -11.85 28.10
CA GLU A 46 -19.11 -10.78 27.83
C GLU A 46 -18.42 -10.93 26.46
N HIS A 47 -18.28 -12.16 25.97
CA HIS A 47 -17.74 -12.44 24.64
C HIS A 47 -18.66 -11.97 23.49
N PHE A 48 -19.98 -11.86 23.74
CA PHE A 48 -20.91 -11.21 22.82
C PHE A 48 -20.90 -9.69 22.99
N TYR A 49 -20.93 -9.19 24.22
CA TYR A 49 -20.72 -7.79 24.54
C TYR A 49 -20.29 -7.59 25.99
N ASP A 50 -19.16 -6.91 26.18
CA ASP A 50 -18.72 -6.44 27.49
C ASP A 50 -18.92 -4.92 27.60
N ALA A 51 -19.74 -4.49 28.56
CA ALA A 51 -20.04 -3.07 28.79
C ALA A 51 -18.83 -2.29 29.34
N ALA A 52 -17.94 -2.95 30.09
CA ALA A 52 -16.77 -2.31 30.69
C ALA A 52 -15.74 -1.94 29.61
N SER A 53 -15.33 -2.91 28.79
CA SER A 53 -14.38 -2.68 27.68
C SER A 53 -15.01 -2.19 26.38
N SER A 54 -16.35 -2.24 26.26
CA SER A 54 -17.08 -1.97 25.01
C SER A 54 -16.63 -2.88 23.84
N THR A 55 -16.25 -4.12 24.14
CA THR A 55 -15.78 -5.13 23.17
C THR A 55 -16.78 -6.28 23.02
N GLY A 56 -16.45 -7.31 22.23
CA GLY A 56 -17.31 -8.46 21.94
C GLY A 56 -17.87 -8.49 20.51
N TYR A 57 -18.46 -9.62 20.12
CA TYR A 57 -18.94 -9.87 18.75
C TYR A 57 -19.99 -8.85 18.27
N ILE A 58 -20.90 -8.40 19.15
CA ILE A 58 -21.91 -7.38 18.83
C ILE A 58 -21.22 -6.04 18.55
N SER A 59 -20.25 -5.65 19.38
CA SER A 59 -19.47 -4.42 19.20
C SER A 59 -18.68 -4.45 17.88
N TRP A 60 -18.02 -5.57 17.59
CA TRP A 60 -17.26 -5.75 16.34
C TRP A 60 -18.16 -5.67 15.11
N ARG A 61 -19.33 -6.32 15.15
CA ARG A 61 -20.25 -6.33 14.02
C ARG A 61 -20.88 -4.95 13.78
N LEU A 62 -21.32 -4.26 14.84
CA LEU A 62 -21.82 -2.88 14.73
C LEU A 62 -20.78 -1.94 14.12
N LYS A 63 -19.52 -2.00 14.57
CA LYS A 63 -18.41 -1.23 13.97
C LYS A 63 -18.26 -1.51 12.48
N THR A 64 -18.31 -2.78 12.09
CA THR A 64 -18.15 -3.20 10.69
C THR A 64 -19.31 -2.74 9.80
N VAL A 65 -20.55 -2.83 10.28
CA VAL A 65 -21.74 -2.34 9.55
C VAL A 65 -21.69 -0.82 9.40
N GLN A 66 -21.37 -0.09 10.47
CA GLN A 66 -21.21 1.37 10.43
C GLN A 66 -20.10 1.80 9.46
N ARG A 67 -18.98 1.08 9.39
CA ARG A 67 -17.91 1.35 8.41
C ARG A 67 -18.39 1.19 6.96
N LYS A 68 -19.25 0.21 6.67
CA LYS A 68 -19.83 0.02 5.33
C LYS A 68 -20.80 1.16 4.97
N ILE A 69 -21.65 1.59 5.91
CA ILE A 69 -22.59 2.70 5.70
C ILE A 69 -21.85 4.01 5.44
N ARG A 70 -20.79 4.30 6.21
CA ARG A 70 -19.95 5.51 6.00
C ARG A 70 -19.22 5.54 4.65
N ARG A 71 -19.02 4.39 3.99
CA ARG A 71 -18.45 4.32 2.64
C ARG A 71 -19.49 4.55 1.54
N GLY A 72 -20.79 4.48 1.86
CA GLY A 72 -21.90 4.67 0.92
C GLY A 72 -22.60 6.03 1.00
N SER A 73 -22.37 6.82 2.06
CA SER A 73 -22.94 8.17 2.22
C SER A 73 -21.84 9.23 2.13
N ALA A 74 -22.02 10.23 1.26
CA ALA A 74 -21.16 11.41 1.17
C ALA A 74 -20.88 12.02 2.56
N LEU A 75 -19.60 12.31 2.82
CA LEU A 75 -19.03 12.76 4.10
C LEU A 75 -19.54 14.15 4.53
N PRO A 76 -19.80 14.39 5.84
CA PRO A 76 -19.65 15.70 6.45
C PRO A 76 -18.19 15.93 6.89
N PRO A 77 -17.68 17.18 6.82
CA PRO A 77 -16.34 17.51 7.25
C PRO A 77 -16.27 17.53 8.79
N ASN A 78 -15.14 17.09 9.35
CA ASN A 78 -14.79 17.07 10.77
C ASN A 78 -15.31 15.88 11.60
N SER A 79 -14.61 14.76 11.49
CA SER A 79 -14.25 13.95 12.67
C SER A 79 -12.83 13.42 12.47
N PRO A 80 -12.00 13.28 13.52
CA PRO A 80 -10.65 12.76 13.39
C PRO A 80 -10.76 11.29 13.03
N ILE A 81 -10.46 10.98 11.77
CA ILE A 81 -10.45 9.63 11.26
C ILE A 81 -9.08 9.08 11.63
N ASP A 82 -9.05 8.06 12.49
CA ASP A 82 -7.91 7.14 12.56
C ASP A 82 -7.91 6.30 11.28
N PHE A 83 -7.57 6.97 10.18
CA PHE A 83 -6.96 6.35 9.04
C PHE A 83 -5.57 6.01 9.54
N SER A 84 -5.16 4.73 9.51
CA SER A 84 -3.77 4.49 9.20
C SER A 84 -3.55 5.23 7.88
N PRO A 85 -2.82 6.35 7.86
CA PRO A 85 -2.84 7.19 6.70
C PRO A 85 -1.90 6.45 5.74
N GLY A 86 -2.50 5.81 4.75
CA GLY A 86 -1.84 4.87 3.87
C GLY A 86 -2.16 5.29 2.45
N GLY A 87 -1.14 5.72 1.73
CA GLY A 87 -1.27 6.21 0.36
C GLY A 87 0.03 6.85 -0.12
N PRO A 88 0.15 7.13 -1.42
CA PRO A 88 1.36 7.74 -1.99
C PRO A 88 1.69 9.11 -1.38
N ASN A 89 0.68 9.86 -0.94
CA ASN A 89 0.84 11.18 -0.32
C ASN A 89 0.97 11.12 1.22
N PHE A 90 1.07 9.92 1.80
CA PHE A 90 1.25 9.81 3.24
C PHE A 90 2.67 10.14 3.65
N GLN A 91 2.83 11.19 4.46
CA GLN A 91 4.09 11.50 5.13
C GLN A 91 4.35 10.48 6.24
N ARG A 92 5.27 9.56 5.97
CA ARG A 92 5.77 8.62 6.97
C ARG A 92 6.74 9.35 7.89
N THR A 93 6.57 9.17 9.20
CA THR A 93 7.59 9.57 10.17
C THR A 93 8.75 8.61 10.06
N VAL A 94 9.85 9.06 9.44
CA VAL A 94 11.08 8.26 9.30
C VAL A 94 12.13 8.83 10.25
N ASN A 95 12.61 8.00 11.18
CA ASN A 95 13.64 8.37 12.14
C ASN A 95 15.03 8.07 11.57
N VAL A 96 15.49 8.89 10.61
CA VAL A 96 16.83 8.75 10.02
C VAL A 96 17.82 9.59 10.81
N VAL A 97 18.91 8.97 11.29
CA VAL A 97 19.99 9.63 12.02
C VAL A 97 20.96 10.31 11.05
N ARG A 98 21.65 11.38 11.49
CA ARG A 98 22.69 12.12 10.73
C ARG A 98 22.18 12.77 9.44
N GLN A 99 21.02 13.41 9.53
CA GLN A 99 20.48 14.20 8.42
C GLN A 99 21.11 15.59 8.43
N LEU A 100 21.55 16.05 7.25
CA LEU A 100 22.09 17.39 7.06
C LEU A 100 20.97 18.39 6.80
N ASP A 101 21.14 19.61 7.30
CA ASP A 101 20.25 20.75 7.08
C ASP A 101 21.05 21.98 6.61
N GLY A 102 20.31 23.03 6.23
CA GLY A 102 20.87 24.33 5.82
C GLY A 102 22.00 24.22 4.79
N ASP A 103 23.11 24.91 5.10
CA ASP A 103 24.28 25.04 4.23
C ASP A 103 25.00 23.69 4.01
N ALA A 104 25.07 22.84 5.04
CA ALA A 104 25.70 21.53 4.93
C ALA A 104 24.93 20.59 3.98
N CYS A 105 23.60 20.71 3.94
CA CYS A 105 22.77 20.00 2.98
C CYS A 105 23.03 20.48 1.55
N GLN A 106 23.13 21.79 1.35
CA GLN A 106 23.41 22.40 0.04
C GLN A 106 24.81 22.03 -0.47
N GLU A 107 25.81 22.02 0.41
CA GLU A 107 27.17 21.59 0.08
C GLU A 107 27.20 20.12 -0.33
N ALA A 108 26.50 19.24 0.41
CA ALA A 108 26.39 17.83 0.06
C ALA A 108 25.72 17.62 -1.31
N MET A 109 24.69 18.40 -1.64
CA MET A 109 24.04 18.36 -2.96
C MET A 109 24.98 18.84 -4.08
N SER A 110 25.74 19.91 -3.84
CA SER A 110 26.75 20.40 -4.79
C SER A 110 27.84 19.34 -5.04
N LEU A 111 28.33 18.70 -3.97
CA LEU A 111 29.29 17.61 -4.06
C LEU A 111 28.77 16.42 -4.88
N LEU A 112 27.49 16.05 -4.69
CA LEU A 112 26.84 14.96 -5.42
C LEU A 112 26.82 15.16 -6.94
N ASN A 113 26.83 16.41 -7.42
CA ASN A 113 26.87 16.71 -8.86
C ASN A 113 28.20 16.34 -9.52
N HIS A 114 29.30 16.29 -8.74
CA HIS A 114 30.65 16.15 -9.29
C HIS A 114 31.37 14.89 -8.84
N THR A 115 31.02 14.34 -7.68
CA THR A 115 31.70 13.14 -7.15
C THR A 115 31.38 11.88 -7.95
N THR A 116 32.37 11.00 -8.11
CA THR A 116 32.25 9.67 -8.74
C THR A 116 32.51 8.53 -7.75
N ASP A 117 32.82 8.84 -6.49
CA ASP A 117 33.04 7.84 -5.46
C ASP A 117 31.70 7.29 -4.96
N ASN A 118 31.42 6.02 -5.32
CA ASN A 118 30.20 5.33 -4.91
C ASN A 118 29.97 5.35 -3.40
N SER A 119 31.02 5.14 -2.58
CA SER A 119 30.85 5.14 -1.11
C SER A 119 30.34 6.50 -0.63
N LEU A 120 30.98 7.57 -1.11
CA LEU A 120 30.62 8.94 -0.80
C LEU A 120 29.25 9.33 -1.35
N ILE A 121 28.89 8.87 -2.55
CA ILE A 121 27.55 9.06 -3.14
C ILE A 121 26.50 8.43 -2.22
N PHE A 122 26.63 7.16 -1.86
CA PHE A 122 25.66 6.48 -1.01
C PHE A 122 25.52 7.16 0.36
N GLN A 123 26.64 7.56 0.96
CA GLN A 123 26.67 8.30 2.22
C GLN A 123 25.95 9.65 2.11
N LYS A 124 26.34 10.51 1.16
CA LYS A 124 25.76 11.85 0.99
C LYS A 124 24.30 11.79 0.56
N MET A 125 23.93 10.80 -0.24
CA MET A 125 22.54 10.49 -0.54
C MET A 125 21.80 10.17 0.76
N ARG A 126 22.30 9.30 1.64
CA ARG A 126 21.64 9.00 2.92
C ARG A 126 21.49 10.24 3.80
N GLU A 127 22.52 11.06 3.91
CA GLU A 127 22.57 12.29 4.72
C GLU A 127 21.57 13.38 4.26
N THR A 128 21.19 13.36 2.99
CA THR A 128 20.26 14.33 2.36
C THR A 128 18.84 13.77 2.16
N PHE A 129 18.52 12.62 2.76
CA PHE A 129 17.26 11.92 2.57
C PHE A 129 16.01 12.73 2.97
N GLN A 130 16.04 13.42 4.12
CA GLN A 130 14.92 14.23 4.59
C GLN A 130 14.66 15.43 3.68
N HIS A 131 15.71 16.07 3.16
CA HIS A 131 15.57 17.15 2.17
C HIS A 131 14.84 16.64 0.93
N ARG A 132 15.28 15.49 0.38
CA ARG A 132 14.60 14.86 -0.75
C ARG A 132 13.15 14.48 -0.45
N GLN A 133 12.87 13.95 0.73
CA GLN A 133 11.49 13.62 1.11
C GLN A 133 10.59 14.85 1.12
N LYS A 134 11.08 16.00 1.61
CA LYS A 134 10.34 17.26 1.54
C LYS A 134 10.10 17.68 0.08
N LEU A 135 11.11 17.54 -0.78
CA LEU A 135 11.02 17.89 -2.20
C LEU A 135 10.02 17.00 -2.97
N VAL A 136 10.04 15.69 -2.73
CA VAL A 136 9.12 14.72 -3.38
C VAL A 136 7.66 14.97 -2.98
N ASN A 137 7.43 15.40 -1.73
CA ASN A 137 6.08 15.72 -1.25
C ASN A 137 5.63 17.15 -1.57
N ASP A 138 6.47 17.97 -2.22
CA ASP A 138 6.14 19.31 -2.69
C ASP A 138 5.63 19.23 -4.15
N PRO A 139 4.33 19.49 -4.40
CA PRO A 139 3.76 19.39 -5.74
C PRO A 139 4.44 20.28 -6.78
N GLY A 140 4.99 21.44 -6.36
CA GLY A 140 5.62 22.39 -7.27
C GLY A 140 7.07 22.07 -7.59
N ARG A 141 7.73 21.24 -6.77
CA ARG A 141 9.17 20.96 -6.88
C ARG A 141 9.52 19.49 -7.14
N SER A 142 8.55 18.59 -6.99
CA SER A 142 8.74 17.15 -7.22
C SER A 142 9.23 16.81 -8.64
N VAL A 143 8.91 17.65 -9.64
CA VAL A 143 9.37 17.50 -11.03
C VAL A 143 10.89 17.67 -11.19
N ASP A 144 11.52 18.43 -10.29
CA ASP A 144 12.95 18.75 -10.34
C ASP A 144 13.80 17.77 -9.50
N ILE A 145 13.24 16.66 -9.03
CA ILE A 145 13.97 15.73 -8.15
C ILE A 145 15.17 15.08 -8.85
N LEU A 146 15.02 14.70 -10.11
CA LEU A 146 16.09 14.04 -10.87
C LEU A 146 17.13 15.04 -11.37
N SER A 147 16.76 16.30 -11.59
CA SER A 147 17.73 17.37 -11.89
C SER A 147 18.51 17.78 -10.63
N SER A 148 17.86 17.79 -9.46
CA SER A 148 18.49 18.11 -8.17
C SER A 148 19.37 16.97 -7.63
N PHE A 149 19.04 15.72 -7.98
CA PHE A 149 19.77 14.51 -7.55
C PHE A 149 20.07 13.61 -8.76
N PRO A 150 20.98 14.04 -9.66
CA PRO A 150 21.26 13.33 -10.90
C PRO A 150 21.82 11.93 -10.68
N ARG A 151 22.41 11.65 -9.51
CA ARG A 151 22.95 10.32 -9.18
C ARG A 151 21.93 9.20 -9.18
N PHE A 152 20.63 9.50 -9.09
CA PHE A 152 19.61 8.46 -9.30
C PHE A 152 19.65 7.87 -10.70
N LEU A 153 20.13 8.60 -11.70
CA LEU A 153 20.11 8.18 -13.10
C LEU A 153 21.28 7.24 -13.45
N ASP A 154 22.42 7.37 -12.76
CA ASP A 154 23.66 6.67 -13.09
C ASP A 154 24.12 5.68 -12.01
N THR A 155 23.66 5.82 -10.76
CA THR A 155 24.15 5.04 -9.63
C THR A 155 23.09 4.01 -9.20
N LYS A 156 23.37 2.74 -9.49
CA LYS A 156 22.48 1.62 -9.13
C LYS A 156 22.35 1.48 -7.61
N GLY A 157 21.15 1.12 -7.15
CA GLY A 157 20.89 0.83 -5.73
C GLY A 157 20.47 2.04 -4.88
N LEU A 158 20.54 3.27 -5.40
CA LEU A 158 20.09 4.45 -4.63
C LEU A 158 18.57 4.48 -4.39
N VAL A 159 17.79 3.97 -5.35
CA VAL A 159 16.33 3.81 -5.19
C VAL A 159 16.02 2.83 -4.06
N ASP A 160 16.69 1.69 -4.05
CA ASP A 160 16.55 0.68 -3.00
C ASP A 160 17.02 1.19 -1.63
N GLN A 161 18.13 1.94 -1.58
CA GLN A 161 18.56 2.62 -0.34
C GLN A 161 17.46 3.53 0.20
N ASN A 162 16.88 4.40 -0.64
CA ASN A 162 15.80 5.29 -0.22
C ASN A 162 14.55 4.52 0.22
N PHE A 163 14.21 3.44 -0.49
CA PHE A 163 13.08 2.59 -0.14
C PHE A 163 13.29 1.92 1.23
N THR A 164 14.48 1.37 1.48
CA THR A 164 14.85 0.82 2.78
C THR A 164 14.89 1.87 3.88
N LEU A 165 15.31 3.10 3.59
CA LEU A 165 15.20 4.20 4.55
C LEU A 165 13.74 4.53 4.90
N LEU A 166 12.82 4.44 3.93
CA LEU A 166 11.40 4.71 4.14
C LEU A 166 10.66 3.63 4.91
N PHE A 167 11.02 2.38 4.68
CA PHE A 167 10.25 1.22 5.11
C PHE A 167 11.02 0.29 6.03
N ASP A 168 12.23 0.62 6.47
CA ASP A 168 13.15 -0.31 7.15
C ASP A 168 13.53 -1.55 6.30
N GLY A 169 14.62 -2.22 6.69
CA GLY A 169 15.13 -3.38 5.93
C GLY A 169 14.23 -4.62 6.01
N ASP A 170 13.52 -4.78 7.13
CA ASP A 170 12.63 -5.91 7.34
C ASP A 170 11.39 -5.79 6.49
N THR A 171 10.84 -4.59 6.29
CA THR A 171 9.63 -4.38 5.47
C THR A 171 9.98 -4.19 4.00
N SER A 172 11.09 -3.51 3.66
CA SER A 172 11.46 -3.23 2.26
C SER A 172 11.65 -4.51 1.44
N SER A 173 12.17 -5.57 2.06
CA SER A 173 12.46 -6.85 1.41
C SER A 173 11.24 -7.78 1.28
N ARG A 174 10.16 -7.57 2.05
CA ARG A 174 9.03 -8.54 2.15
C ARG A 174 8.32 -8.78 0.84
N LEU A 175 8.17 -7.74 0.02
CA LEU A 175 7.50 -7.85 -1.27
C LEU A 175 8.30 -8.80 -2.16
N LEU A 176 9.59 -8.54 -2.32
CA LEU A 176 10.49 -9.35 -3.16
C LEU A 176 10.59 -10.79 -2.65
N GLN A 177 10.74 -10.98 -1.34
CA GLN A 177 10.79 -12.33 -0.72
C GLN A 177 9.54 -13.18 -1.00
N LYS A 178 8.38 -12.54 -1.15
CA LYS A 178 7.10 -13.22 -1.39
C LYS A 178 6.64 -13.12 -2.85
N TRP A 179 7.38 -12.42 -3.69
CA TRP A 179 6.94 -12.07 -5.03
C TRP A 179 6.74 -13.33 -5.86
N ASP A 180 7.79 -14.12 -6.05
CA ASP A 180 7.74 -15.35 -6.86
C ASP A 180 6.88 -16.44 -6.22
N LEU A 181 6.91 -16.55 -4.89
CA LEU A 181 6.23 -17.63 -4.17
C LEU A 181 4.72 -17.43 -4.05
N PHE A 182 4.27 -16.18 -3.93
CA PHE A 182 2.88 -15.87 -3.57
C PHE A 182 2.26 -14.82 -4.48
N PHE A 183 2.89 -13.67 -4.68
CA PHE A 183 2.23 -12.57 -5.38
C PHE A 183 2.12 -12.82 -6.88
N LYS A 184 3.22 -13.08 -7.58
CA LYS A 184 3.27 -13.26 -9.03
C LYS A 184 2.30 -14.35 -9.53
N PRO A 185 2.26 -15.57 -8.96
CA PRO A 185 1.28 -16.58 -9.39
C PRO A 185 -0.17 -16.15 -9.18
N ASN A 186 -0.47 -15.46 -8.07
CA ASN A 186 -1.81 -14.99 -7.78
C ASN A 186 -2.21 -13.82 -8.69
N VAL A 187 -1.30 -12.91 -9.01
CA VAL A 187 -1.52 -11.81 -9.96
C VAL A 187 -1.88 -12.36 -11.33
N ILE A 188 -1.11 -13.30 -11.85
CA ILE A 188 -1.37 -13.95 -13.15
C ILE A 188 -2.73 -14.65 -13.12
N LYS A 189 -3.02 -15.41 -12.05
CA LYS A 189 -4.30 -16.11 -11.88
C LYS A 189 -5.50 -15.17 -11.85
N GLU A 190 -5.42 -14.06 -11.12
CA GLU A 190 -6.53 -13.09 -11.06
C GLU A 190 -6.65 -12.31 -12.37
N ALA A 191 -5.54 -11.98 -13.04
CA ALA A 191 -5.54 -11.31 -14.35
C ALA A 191 -6.27 -12.15 -15.41
N LYS A 192 -6.08 -13.48 -15.42
CA LYS A 192 -6.79 -14.41 -16.32
C LYS A 192 -8.31 -14.41 -16.17
N ARG A 193 -8.85 -13.91 -15.05
CA ARG A 193 -10.30 -13.81 -14.81
C ARG A 193 -10.92 -12.52 -15.34
N LEU A 194 -10.10 -11.54 -15.72
CA LEU A 194 -10.57 -10.30 -16.31
C LEU A 194 -11.07 -10.53 -17.73
N THR A 195 -11.86 -9.57 -18.25
CA THR A 195 -12.25 -9.56 -19.66
C THR A 195 -11.01 -9.57 -20.54
N SER A 196 -10.92 -10.57 -21.42
CA SER A 196 -9.75 -10.78 -22.26
C SER A 196 -9.62 -9.69 -23.32
N THR A 197 -8.54 -8.91 -23.27
CA THR A 197 -8.12 -8.00 -24.34
C THR A 197 -6.81 -8.52 -24.97
N PRO A 198 -6.48 -8.13 -26.22
CA PRO A 198 -5.21 -8.51 -26.85
C PRO A 198 -3.97 -8.17 -25.99
N GLU A 199 -3.97 -6.98 -25.39
CA GLU A 199 -2.87 -6.47 -24.56
C GLU A 199 -2.74 -7.29 -23.27
N LEU A 200 -3.87 -7.59 -22.62
CA LEU A 200 -3.88 -8.41 -21.42
C LEU A 200 -3.40 -9.84 -21.70
N ARG A 201 -3.79 -10.42 -22.84
CA ARG A 201 -3.33 -11.75 -23.25
C ARG A 201 -1.82 -11.79 -23.46
N HIS A 202 -1.28 -10.78 -24.13
CA HIS A 202 0.17 -10.67 -24.33
C HIS A 202 0.92 -10.55 -22.99
N LEU A 203 0.45 -9.68 -22.07
CA LEU A 203 1.06 -9.55 -20.75
C LEU A 203 1.02 -10.84 -19.93
N VAL A 204 -0.11 -11.57 -19.96
CA VAL A 204 -0.22 -12.87 -19.28
C VAL A 204 0.76 -13.89 -19.87
N GLN A 205 0.88 -13.95 -21.20
CA GLN A 205 1.81 -14.85 -21.87
C GLN A 205 3.27 -14.53 -21.54
N SER A 206 3.67 -13.26 -21.59
CA SER A 206 5.02 -12.83 -21.20
C SER A 206 5.32 -13.12 -19.73
N ALA A 207 4.34 -12.96 -18.84
CA ALA A 207 4.49 -13.25 -17.40
C ALA A 207 4.62 -14.76 -17.08
N GLU A 208 4.08 -15.63 -17.93
CA GLU A 208 4.16 -17.09 -17.79
C GLU A 208 5.29 -17.74 -18.59
N SER A 209 6.01 -16.96 -19.39
CA SER A 209 7.08 -17.48 -20.23
C SER A 209 8.22 -18.05 -19.37
N PRO A 210 8.74 -19.25 -19.69
CA PRO A 210 9.83 -19.84 -18.94
C PRO A 210 11.11 -19.02 -19.07
N PRO A 211 11.94 -18.94 -18.01
CA PRO A 211 13.18 -18.17 -18.04
C PRO A 211 14.13 -18.73 -19.12
N GLY A 212 14.45 -17.91 -20.12
CA GLY A 212 15.36 -18.28 -21.21
C GLY A 212 14.70 -18.83 -22.48
N SER A 213 13.38 -18.69 -22.67
CA SER A 213 12.82 -18.87 -24.03
C SER A 213 13.15 -17.64 -24.88
N ASP A 214 14.34 -17.62 -25.46
CA ASP A 214 14.70 -16.78 -26.60
C ASP A 214 13.88 -17.24 -27.83
N LEU A 215 12.56 -17.09 -27.78
CA LEU A 215 11.76 -17.11 -28.98
C LEU A 215 11.87 -15.72 -29.58
N ASP A 216 12.38 -15.66 -30.81
CA ASP A 216 12.70 -14.48 -31.65
C ASP A 216 11.57 -13.44 -31.85
N GLU A 217 10.51 -13.44 -31.04
CA GLU A 217 9.65 -12.27 -30.90
C GLU A 217 10.24 -11.36 -29.82
N PRO A 218 10.51 -10.08 -30.11
CA PRO A 218 10.81 -9.10 -29.08
C PRO A 218 9.55 -8.89 -28.25
N THR A 219 9.25 -9.81 -27.33
CA THR A 219 8.29 -9.54 -26.26
C THR A 219 8.79 -8.29 -25.57
N THR A 220 8.02 -7.21 -25.67
CA THR A 220 8.43 -5.86 -25.25
C THR A 220 8.81 -5.78 -23.76
N TYR A 221 8.46 -6.81 -22.97
CA TYR A 221 8.63 -6.86 -21.53
C TYR A 221 9.21 -8.21 -21.09
N ASP A 222 10.13 -8.18 -20.13
CA ASP A 222 10.54 -9.37 -19.41
C ASP A 222 9.41 -9.90 -18.51
N GLN A 223 9.60 -11.11 -17.99
CA GLN A 223 8.59 -11.80 -17.18
C GLN A 223 8.17 -11.00 -15.94
N GLU A 224 9.11 -10.29 -15.31
CA GLU A 224 8.86 -9.52 -14.09
C GLU A 224 8.08 -8.25 -14.38
N MET A 225 8.49 -7.52 -15.42
CA MET A 225 7.81 -6.32 -15.87
C MET A 225 6.40 -6.63 -16.33
N ALA A 226 6.19 -7.71 -17.08
CA ALA A 226 4.87 -8.17 -17.47
C ALA A 226 3.99 -8.45 -16.24
N SER A 227 4.54 -9.17 -15.24
CA SER A 227 3.84 -9.48 -13.98
C SER A 227 3.48 -8.22 -13.17
N LEU A 228 4.35 -7.21 -13.16
CA LEU A 228 4.08 -5.92 -12.53
C LEU A 228 3.04 -5.10 -13.30
N LEU A 229 3.07 -5.11 -14.63
CA LEU A 229 2.06 -4.42 -15.46
C LEU A 229 0.68 -5.07 -15.29
N LEU A 230 0.59 -6.38 -15.07
CA LEU A 230 -0.67 -7.06 -14.72
C LEU A 230 -1.29 -6.53 -13.42
N LEU A 231 -0.48 -6.11 -12.43
CA LEU A 231 -1.02 -5.47 -11.23
C LEU A 231 -1.82 -4.22 -11.56
N LEU A 232 -1.38 -3.44 -12.56
CA LEU A 232 -2.12 -2.26 -12.98
C LEU A 232 -3.55 -2.64 -13.34
N HIS A 233 -3.81 -3.74 -14.05
CA HIS A 233 -5.17 -4.17 -14.37
C HIS A 233 -6.00 -4.53 -13.12
N LEU A 234 -5.37 -5.04 -12.06
CA LEU A 234 -6.01 -5.47 -10.82
C LEU A 234 -6.26 -4.35 -9.79
N LEU A 235 -5.58 -3.21 -9.93
CA LEU A 235 -5.77 -2.10 -8.98
C LEU A 235 -7.21 -1.56 -9.01
N PRO A 236 -7.80 -1.20 -7.85
CA PRO A 236 -9.09 -0.53 -7.83
C PRO A 236 -8.99 0.86 -8.52
N PRO A 237 -10.11 1.41 -9.02
CA PRO A 237 -10.13 2.77 -9.54
C PRO A 237 -9.69 3.77 -8.45
N PRO A 238 -8.99 4.86 -8.83
CA PRO A 238 -8.53 5.85 -7.87
C PRO A 238 -9.69 6.50 -7.10
N PRO A 239 -9.45 6.96 -5.86
CA PRO A 239 -10.43 7.66 -5.04
C PRO A 239 -10.74 9.04 -5.66
N GLY A 240 -11.68 9.05 -6.61
CA GLY A 240 -12.11 10.24 -7.37
C GLY A 240 -13.26 9.96 -8.34
N GLY A 241 -13.66 8.70 -8.50
CA GLY A 241 -14.72 8.29 -9.44
C GLY A 241 -14.26 8.39 -10.89
N LEU A 242 -15.21 8.38 -11.83
CA LEU A 242 -14.99 8.39 -13.29
C LEU A 242 -14.13 9.58 -13.82
N LYS A 243 -13.80 10.57 -12.99
CA LYS A 243 -13.08 11.79 -13.38
C LYS A 243 -11.55 11.68 -13.34
N SER A 244 -11.00 10.59 -12.81
CA SER A 244 -9.56 10.29 -12.86
C SER A 244 -9.36 8.93 -13.51
N PRO A 245 -9.14 8.87 -14.84
CA PRO A 245 -8.94 7.60 -15.51
C PRO A 245 -7.71 6.91 -14.94
N LYS A 246 -7.85 5.60 -14.71
CA LYS A 246 -6.76 4.73 -14.30
C LYS A 246 -5.74 4.68 -15.44
N ILE A 247 -4.46 4.85 -15.11
CA ILE A 247 -3.38 4.73 -16.09
C ILE A 247 -3.45 3.35 -16.77
N SER A 248 -3.39 3.31 -18.09
CA SER A 248 -3.33 2.04 -18.81
C SER A 248 -1.94 1.41 -18.67
N ALA A 249 -1.82 0.10 -18.92
CA ALA A 249 -0.51 -0.53 -18.95
C ALA A 249 0.40 0.10 -20.02
N CYS A 250 -0.16 0.50 -21.17
CA CYS A 250 0.57 1.20 -22.23
C CYS A 250 1.10 2.57 -21.78
N ASP A 251 0.25 3.41 -21.19
CA ASP A 251 0.67 4.73 -20.68
C ASP A 251 1.68 4.59 -19.54
N ALA A 252 1.54 3.55 -18.72
CA ALA A 252 2.48 3.28 -17.63
C ALA A 252 3.87 2.97 -18.18
N VAL A 253 3.95 2.22 -19.28
CA VAL A 253 5.22 1.89 -19.94
C VAL A 253 5.96 3.14 -20.43
N GLU A 254 5.25 4.11 -21.00
CA GLU A 254 5.86 5.38 -21.42
C GLU A 254 6.42 6.20 -20.24
N ARG A 255 5.88 5.97 -19.04
CA ARG A 255 6.31 6.62 -17.80
C ARG A 255 7.30 5.77 -16.99
N LEU A 256 7.66 4.58 -17.46
CA LEU A 256 8.68 3.77 -16.81
C LEU A 256 10.04 4.42 -17.02
N VAL A 257 10.75 4.66 -15.92
CA VAL A 257 12.17 5.00 -15.99
C VAL A 257 12.94 3.73 -16.30
N VAL A 258 13.37 3.57 -17.55
CA VAL A 258 14.22 2.46 -17.97
C VAL A 258 15.66 2.77 -17.59
N PHE A 259 16.15 2.10 -16.56
CA PHE A 259 17.57 2.14 -16.20
C PHE A 259 18.37 1.41 -17.26
N HIS A 260 19.00 2.18 -18.15
CA HIS A 260 19.86 1.61 -19.16
C HIS A 260 21.10 1.02 -18.48
N LYS A 261 21.34 -0.27 -18.67
CA LYS A 261 22.63 -0.88 -18.33
C LYS A 261 23.64 -0.37 -19.35
N VAL A 262 24.28 0.75 -19.06
CA VAL A 262 25.42 1.20 -19.87
C VAL A 262 26.54 0.17 -19.66
N ILE A 263 26.72 -0.71 -20.64
CA ILE A 263 27.94 -1.51 -20.74
C ILE A 263 29.02 -0.52 -21.19
N ILE A 264 29.81 -0.04 -20.24
CA ILE A 264 31.04 0.66 -20.58
C ILE A 264 31.98 -0.43 -21.12
N LEU A 265 32.10 -0.49 -22.44
CA LEU A 265 33.21 -1.16 -23.08
C LEU A 265 34.45 -0.33 -22.75
N LEU A 266 35.20 -0.76 -21.75
CA LEU A 266 36.56 -0.31 -21.55
C LEU A 266 37.39 -0.93 -22.67
N THR A 267 37.67 -0.16 -23.72
CA THR A 267 38.77 -0.40 -24.66
C THR A 267 40.07 0.14 -24.09
#